data_AF-A0A1D7TLJ8-F1
#
_entry.id   AF-A0A1D7TLJ8-F1
#
_cell.length_a   1.000
_cell.length_b   1.000
_cell.length_c   1.000
_cell.angle_alpha   90.00
_cell.angle_beta   90.00
_cell.angle_gamma   90.00
#
_symmetry.space_group_name_H-M   'P 1'
#
loop_
_entity.id
_entity.type
_entity.pdbx_description
1 polymer ?
#
loop_
_entity_poly.entity_id
_entity_poly.type
_entity_poly.pdbx_seq_one_letter_code
_entity_poly.pdbx_strand_id
1 'polypeptide(L)'
;MLEYYREYRSLAHMAFDYEISEPTASRIIKEVETVLIHSGKFSLPGKKALHQEGGIELEYIVIDATECPVQRPKKDNGVATVGRKSVILPKDKL
;
A
#
# COMPACT_ATOMS: atom_id res chain seq x y z
N MET A 1 2.97 -13.72 3.96
CA MET A 1 2.68 -12.43 3.29
C MET A 1 2.20 -11.32 4.19
N LEU A 2 1.41 -11.61 5.23
CA LEU A 2 1.09 -10.60 6.24
C LEU A 2 2.31 -10.19 7.08
N GLU A 3 3.44 -10.92 7.00
CA GLU A 3 4.70 -10.49 7.64
C GLU A 3 5.20 -9.16 7.06
N TYR A 4 4.84 -8.80 5.81
CA TYR A 4 5.12 -7.46 5.30
C TYR A 4 4.50 -6.36 6.18
N TYR A 5 3.28 -6.55 6.66
CA TYR A 5 2.58 -5.56 7.48
C TYR A 5 2.95 -5.61 8.96
N ARG A 6 3.41 -6.77 9.44
CA ARG A 6 3.81 -6.95 10.86
C ARG A 6 5.27 -6.64 11.12
N GLU A 7 6.15 -6.97 10.18
CA GLU A 7 7.61 -6.94 10.36
C GLU A 7 8.30 -6.06 9.31
N TYR A 8 7.56 -5.50 8.35
CA TYR A 8 8.13 -4.68 7.25
C TYR A 8 9.26 -5.39 6.49
N ARG A 9 9.18 -6.72 6.39
CA ARG A 9 10.20 -7.56 5.74
C ARG A 9 10.31 -7.23 4.24
N SER A 10 11.53 -7.23 3.70
CA SER A 10 11.74 -6.86 2.29
C SER A 10 11.08 -7.84 1.31
N LEU A 11 10.76 -7.35 0.09
CA LEU A 11 10.20 -8.21 -0.96
C LEU A 11 11.12 -9.37 -1.32
N ALA A 12 12.43 -9.16 -1.32
CA ALA A 12 13.45 -10.20 -1.55
C ALA A 12 13.41 -11.31 -0.50
N HIS A 13 13.29 -10.94 0.78
CA HIS A 13 13.17 -11.92 1.86
C HIS A 13 11.88 -12.72 1.72
N MET A 14 10.75 -12.07 1.45
CA MET A 14 9.49 -12.81 1.23
C MET A 14 9.53 -13.66 -0.03
N ALA A 15 10.17 -13.19 -1.10
CA ALA A 15 10.37 -13.96 -2.32
C ALA A 15 11.15 -15.26 -2.01
N PHE A 16 12.19 -15.15 -1.18
CA PHE A 16 12.95 -16.31 -0.72
C PHE A 16 12.12 -17.24 0.18
N ASP A 17 11.49 -16.71 1.24
CA ASP A 17 10.73 -17.48 2.23
C ASP A 17 9.55 -18.23 1.61
N TYR A 18 8.92 -17.66 0.58
CA TYR A 18 7.75 -18.22 -0.10
C TYR A 18 8.07 -18.85 -1.46
N GLU A 19 9.35 -18.92 -1.86
CA GLU A 19 9.80 -19.47 -3.15
C GLU A 19 9.08 -18.87 -4.37
N ILE A 20 8.81 -17.56 -4.33
CA ILE A 20 8.18 -16.80 -5.42
C ILE A 20 9.11 -15.71 -5.94
N SER A 21 8.81 -15.16 -7.11
CA SER A 21 9.54 -14.00 -7.60
C SER A 21 9.20 -12.73 -6.81
N GLU A 22 10.17 -11.81 -6.64
CA GLU A 22 9.92 -10.51 -6.00
C GLU A 22 8.76 -9.71 -6.65
N PRO A 23 8.61 -9.67 -7.99
CA PRO A 23 7.45 -9.04 -8.61
C PRO A 23 6.13 -9.70 -8.22
N THR A 24 6.10 -11.03 -8.10
CA THR A 24 4.92 -11.76 -7.62
C THR A 24 4.60 -11.36 -6.18
N ALA A 25 5.61 -11.27 -5.31
CA ALA A 25 5.44 -10.82 -3.94
C ALA A 25 4.86 -9.38 -3.90
N SER A 26 5.37 -8.47 -4.72
CA SER A 26 4.84 -7.10 -4.80
C SER A 26 3.37 -7.07 -5.26
N ARG A 27 2.98 -7.91 -6.23
CA ARG A 27 1.61 -7.96 -6.75
C ARG A 27 0.61 -8.42 -5.71
N ILE A 28 0.89 -9.54 -5.03
CA ILE A 28 -0.06 -10.09 -4.06
C ILE A 28 -0.20 -9.14 -2.85
N ILE A 29 0.89 -8.49 -2.40
CA ILE A 29 0.79 -7.46 -1.34
C ILE A 29 -0.19 -6.37 -1.74
N LYS A 30 -0.05 -5.80 -2.95
CA LYS A 30 -0.96 -4.76 -3.45
C LYS A 30 -2.41 -5.23 -3.58
N GLU A 31 -2.62 -6.48 -4.00
CA GLU A 31 -3.97 -7.07 -4.09
C GLU A 31 -4.60 -7.20 -2.71
N VAL A 32 -3.86 -7.71 -1.73
CA VAL A 32 -4.31 -7.81 -0.32
C VAL A 32 -4.62 -6.42 0.24
N GLU A 33 -3.72 -5.45 0.05
CA GLU A 33 -3.92 -4.04 0.43
C GLU A 33 -5.22 -3.49 -0.16
N THR A 34 -5.45 -3.72 -1.45
CA THR A 34 -6.64 -3.25 -2.16
C THR A 34 -7.90 -3.86 -1.54
N VAL A 35 -7.91 -5.16 -1.27
CA VAL A 35 -9.05 -5.85 -0.63
C VAL A 35 -9.31 -5.32 0.78
N LEU A 36 -8.25 -5.13 1.59
CA LEU A 36 -8.37 -4.62 2.95
C LEU A 36 -8.92 -3.19 2.98
N ILE A 37 -8.45 -2.32 2.09
CA ILE A 37 -8.95 -0.95 1.93
C ILE A 37 -10.42 -0.97 1.52
N HIS A 38 -10.79 -1.78 0.52
CA HIS A 38 -12.19 -1.88 0.05
C HIS A 38 -13.13 -2.46 1.10
N SER A 39 -12.62 -3.29 2.02
CA SER A 39 -13.44 -3.86 3.08
C SER A 39 -13.98 -2.83 4.08
N GLY A 40 -13.30 -1.69 4.23
CA GLY A 40 -13.66 -0.65 5.21
C GLY A 40 -13.54 -1.05 6.68
N LYS A 41 -13.26 -2.33 6.99
CA LYS A 41 -13.24 -2.88 8.36
C LYS A 41 -12.17 -2.25 9.26
N PHE A 42 -11.08 -1.79 8.64
CA PHE A 42 -9.93 -1.19 9.32
C PHE A 42 -9.87 0.33 9.08
N SER A 43 -10.91 0.91 8.48
CA SER A 43 -10.98 2.35 8.28
C SER A 43 -11.24 3.04 9.61
N LEU A 44 -10.40 4.01 9.94
CA LEU A 44 -10.64 4.86 11.10
C LEU A 44 -11.91 5.67 10.90
N PRO A 45 -12.70 5.88 11.97
CA PRO A 45 -13.85 6.76 11.89
C PRO A 45 -13.39 8.19 11.55
N GLY A 46 -14.27 8.95 10.90
CA GLY A 46 -13.95 10.31 10.47
C GLY A 46 -13.53 11.21 11.65
N LYS A 47 -12.71 12.23 11.39
CA LYS A 47 -12.15 13.13 12.42
C LYS A 47 -13.19 13.66 13.43
N LYS A 48 -14.41 13.96 12.98
CA LYS A 48 -15.49 14.46 13.85
C LYS A 48 -15.99 13.41 14.85
N ALA A 49 -16.01 12.13 14.45
CA ALA A 49 -16.43 11.03 15.31
C ALA A 49 -15.37 10.70 16.38
N LEU A 50 -14.09 10.97 16.12
CA LEU A 50 -13.01 10.84 17.10
C LEU A 50 -13.07 11.89 18.24
N HIS A 51 -13.80 12.99 18.05
CA HIS A 51 -13.85 14.14 18.98
C HIS A 51 -15.24 14.42 19.55
N GLN A 52 -16.23 13.53 19.37
CA GLN A 52 -17.57 13.73 19.92
C GLN A 52 -17.59 13.60 21.45
N GLU A 53 -18.29 14.51 22.13
CA GLU A 53 -18.55 14.47 23.56
C GLU A 53 -19.34 13.20 23.90
N GLY A 54 -18.73 12.31 24.67
CA GLY A 54 -19.21 10.95 24.95
C GLY A 54 -18.20 9.86 24.61
N GLY A 55 -17.25 10.13 23.70
CA GLY A 55 -16.12 9.27 23.37
C GLY A 55 -16.49 8.00 22.61
N ILE A 56 -15.69 7.64 21.60
CA ILE A 56 -15.60 6.23 21.21
C ILE A 56 -14.75 5.58 22.31
N GLU A 57 -15.21 4.48 22.93
CA GLU A 57 -14.33 3.61 23.71
C GLU A 57 -13.30 3.01 22.74
N LEU A 58 -12.20 3.74 22.53
CA LEU A 58 -11.11 3.30 21.68
C LEU A 58 -10.26 2.35 22.51
N GLU A 59 -10.29 1.07 22.14
CA GLU A 59 -9.27 0.12 22.57
C GLU A 59 -7.96 0.48 21.85
N TYR A 60 -7.09 1.22 22.53
CA TYR A 60 -5.81 1.62 21.98
C TYR A 60 -4.81 0.46 22.07
N ILE A 61 -4.22 0.11 20.94
CA ILE A 61 -2.98 -0.69 20.90
C ILE A 61 -1.86 0.31 20.63
N VAL A 62 -1.01 0.55 21.63
CA VAL A 62 0.21 1.36 21.45
C VAL A 62 1.25 0.48 20.78
N ILE A 63 1.57 0.79 19.53
CA ILE A 63 2.61 0.11 18.76
C ILE A 63 3.79 1.06 18.64
N ASP A 64 4.97 0.63 19.09
CA ASP A 64 6.21 1.36 18.86
C ASP A 64 6.56 1.29 17.36
N ALA A 65 6.28 2.38 16.65
CA ALA A 65 6.59 2.51 15.24
C ALA A 65 7.99 3.12 15.09
N THR A 66 9.04 2.33 15.37
CA THR A 66 10.39 2.74 15.02
C THR A 66 10.53 2.73 13.50
N GLU A 67 10.56 3.89 12.88
CA GLU A 67 10.83 4.00 11.44
C GLU A 67 12.27 3.54 11.17
N CYS A 68 12.44 2.41 10.47
CA CYS A 68 13.74 2.07 9.89
C CYS A 68 13.95 2.89 8.60
N PRO A 69 15.14 3.49 8.40
CA PRO A 69 15.43 4.23 7.19
C PRO A 69 15.38 3.28 5.98
N VAL A 70 14.37 3.47 5.12
CA VAL A 70 14.25 2.79 3.85
C VAL A 70 14.57 3.77 2.72
N GLN A 71 15.26 3.29 1.68
CA GLN A 71 15.55 4.08 0.50
C GLN A 71 14.23 4.49 -0.16
N ARG A 72 13.82 5.75 0.04
CA ARG A 72 12.70 6.34 -0.71
C ARG A 72 13.13 6.48 -2.17
N PRO A 73 12.45 5.85 -3.14
CA PRO A 73 12.75 6.06 -4.55
C PRO A 73 12.65 7.55 -4.86
N LYS A 74 13.77 8.13 -5.32
CA LYS A 74 13.80 9.55 -5.68
C LYS A 74 12.95 9.71 -6.94
N LYS A 75 11.93 10.57 -6.87
CA LYS A 75 11.11 10.87 -8.04
C LYS A 75 11.98 11.57 -9.07
N ASP A 76 12.35 10.84 -10.11
CA ASP A 76 13.07 11.35 -11.28
C ASP A 76 12.11 11.39 -12.46
N ASN A 77 12.22 12.44 -13.28
CA ASN A 77 11.47 12.57 -14.53
C ASN A 77 12.04 11.68 -15.65
N GLY A 78 13.21 11.05 -15.44
CA GLY A 78 13.88 10.18 -16.40
C GLY A 78 13.47 8.70 -16.40
N VAL A 79 12.86 8.20 -15.32
CA VAL A 79 12.47 6.78 -15.21
C VAL A 79 11.02 6.62 -15.69
N ALA A 80 10.91 6.34 -16.99
CA ALA A 80 9.73 5.87 -17.71
C ALA A 80 8.38 6.22 -17.08
N THR A 81 7.87 7.42 -17.39
CA THR A 81 6.45 7.72 -17.31
C THR A 81 5.70 6.59 -18.03
N VAL A 82 4.94 5.77 -17.29
CA VAL A 82 3.99 4.82 -17.90
C VAL A 82 3.15 5.64 -18.87
N GLY A 83 3.28 5.35 -20.17
CA GLY A 83 2.56 6.08 -21.20
C GLY A 83 1.07 6.08 -20.86
N ARG A 84 0.48 7.27 -20.69
CA ARG A 84 -0.97 7.39 -20.57
C ARG A 84 -1.57 6.77 -21.83
N LYS A 85 -2.28 5.64 -21.71
CA LYS A 85 -3.12 5.13 -22.81
C LYS A 85 -4.18 6.19 -23.11
N SER A 86 -4.05 6.88 -24.24
CA SER A 86 -5.13 7.71 -24.77
C SER A 86 -6.24 6.79 -25.28
N VAL A 87 -7.46 6.97 -24.77
CA VAL A 87 -8.66 6.24 -25.25
C VAL A 87 -9.08 6.71 -26.66
N ILE A 88 -8.57 7.85 -27.11
CA ILE A 88 -8.93 8.47 -28.39
C ILE A 88 -7.89 8.08 -29.46
N LEU A 89 -8.37 7.55 -30.59
CA LEU A 89 -7.55 7.28 -31.77
C LEU A 89 -7.23 8.60 -32.51
N PRO A 90 -5.99 8.80 -33.02
CA PRO A 90 -5.65 9.96 -33.83
C PRO A 90 -6.48 10.01 -35.11
N LYS A 91 -6.98 11.20 -35.47
CA LYS A 91 -7.81 11.43 -36.67
C LYS A 91 -7.13 11.06 -37.99
N ASP A 92 -5.80 10.95 -37.99
CA ASP A 92 -5.01 10.63 -39.19
C ASP A 92 -5.05 9.14 -39.56
N LYS A 93 -5.75 8.30 -38.76
CA LYS A 93 -5.98 6.88 -39.03
C LYS A 93 -7.47 6.55 -39.25
N LEU A 94 -8.27 7.54 -39.64
CA LEU A 94 -9.63 7.38 -40.15
C LEU A 94 -9.63 7.55 -41.68
#